data_AF-A0A0F2J9W1-F1
#
_entry.id   AF-A0A0F2J9W1-F1
#
_cell.length_a   1.000
_cell.length_b   1.000
_cell.length_c   1.000
_cell.angle_alpha   90.00
_cell.angle_beta   90.00
_cell.angle_gamma   90.00
#
_symmetry.space_group_name_H-M   'P 1'
#
loop_
_entity.id
_entity.type
_entity.pdbx_description
1 polymer ?
#
loop_
_entity_poly.entity_id
_entity_poly.type
_entity_poly.pdbx_seq_one_letter_code
_entity_poly.pdbx_strand_id
1 'polypeptide(L)'
;MPFTVLSLGIVYSSKRRWIGAAIGGYIGLCVAAVCAGIEFGLQPLLLHTANGTALYSPYGLSVAVPAMLFAHMIVAGPVEAVVTAMVIAVFTPLGLLASGAAWGEWGGDDIQSKLGFVPEGFQKFGDFWNHAVLKDYGIAGYDQTFWQQALGYLLSAFVGVLVIGLITFAIGRFVSKKRQSQS
;
A
#
# COMPACT_ATOMS: atom_id res chain seq x y z
N MET A 1 25.44 -7.35 -15.66
CA MET A 1 25.43 -8.38 -14.59
C MET A 1 26.48 -8.03 -13.53
N PRO A 2 26.15 -7.21 -12.50
CA PRO A 2 26.62 -7.56 -11.15
C PRO A 2 25.66 -7.18 -9.98
N PHE A 3 24.39 -6.86 -10.21
CA PHE A 3 23.46 -6.50 -9.12
C PHE A 3 22.82 -7.70 -8.41
N THR A 4 22.80 -8.88 -9.05
CA THR A 4 22.09 -10.06 -8.54
C THR A 4 22.74 -10.69 -7.31
N VAL A 5 24.05 -10.49 -7.09
CA VAL A 5 24.78 -11.15 -5.99
C VAL A 5 24.69 -10.36 -4.68
N LEU A 6 24.52 -9.03 -4.73
CA LEU A 6 24.36 -8.20 -3.52
C LEU A 6 22.97 -8.36 -2.87
N SER A 7 21.93 -8.69 -3.64
CA SER A 7 20.60 -8.95 -3.07
C SER A 7 20.55 -10.26 -2.29
N LEU A 8 21.19 -11.32 -2.79
CA LEU A 8 21.15 -12.65 -2.16
C LEU A 8 21.77 -12.68 -0.76
N GLY A 9 22.74 -11.81 -0.46
CA GLY A 9 23.32 -11.67 0.88
C GLY A 9 22.40 -11.00 1.91
N ILE A 10 21.45 -10.17 1.47
CA ILE A 10 20.45 -9.49 2.31
C ILE A 10 19.21 -10.39 2.53
N VAL A 11 19.05 -11.42 1.69
CA VAL A 11 17.93 -12.37 1.68
C VAL A 11 18.07 -13.47 2.76
N TYR A 12 19.15 -13.49 3.54
CA TYR A 12 19.25 -14.34 4.73
C TYR A 12 18.21 -13.93 5.77
N SER A 13 17.12 -14.72 5.85
CA SER A 13 16.29 -15.05 7.01
C SER A 13 16.50 -14.18 8.26
N SER A 14 16.25 -12.89 8.14
CA SER A 14 16.28 -11.99 9.28
C SER A 14 15.02 -12.25 10.09
N LYS A 15 15.15 -12.67 11.35
CA LYS A 15 14.02 -12.83 12.28
C LYS A 15 13.11 -11.59 12.28
N ARG A 16 13.66 -10.42 11.94
CA ARG A 16 12.96 -9.14 11.85
C ARG A 16 11.89 -9.08 10.74
N ARG A 17 12.01 -9.86 9.66
CA ARG A 17 11.05 -9.81 8.53
C ARG A 17 9.69 -10.36 8.90
N TRP A 18 9.64 -11.60 9.41
CA TRP A 18 8.37 -12.22 9.80
C TRP A 18 7.80 -11.60 11.08
N ILE A 19 8.64 -11.16 12.02
CA ILE A 19 8.21 -10.37 13.19
C ILE A 19 7.62 -9.02 12.74
N GLY A 20 8.27 -8.31 11.82
CA GLY A 20 7.78 -7.05 11.28
C GLY A 20 6.46 -7.22 10.54
N ALA A 21 6.33 -8.28 9.73
CA ALA A 21 5.09 -8.61 9.04
C ALA A 21 3.96 -8.96 10.02
N ALA A 22 4.25 -9.75 11.07
CA ALA A 22 3.28 -10.11 12.10
C ALA A 22 2.77 -8.89 12.89
N ILE A 23 3.68 -8.01 13.31
CA ILE A 23 3.33 -6.76 14.00
C ILE A 23 2.54 -5.84 13.06
N GLY A 24 2.97 -5.71 11.81
CA GLY A 24 2.28 -4.92 10.79
C GLY A 24 0.86 -5.41 10.52
N GLY A 25 0.67 -6.72 10.36
CA GLY A 25 -0.65 -7.35 10.19
C GLY A 25 -1.54 -7.15 11.41
N TYR A 26 -1.01 -7.34 12.62
CA TYR A 26 -1.74 -7.11 13.87
C TYR A 26 -2.25 -5.67 13.98
N ILE A 27 -1.35 -4.69 13.82
CA ILE A 27 -1.68 -3.27 13.92
C ILE A 27 -2.65 -2.88 12.80
N GLY A 28 -2.38 -3.33 11.57
CA GLY A 28 -3.23 -3.06 10.41
C GLY A 28 -4.66 -3.58 10.62
N LEU A 29 -4.82 -4.79 11.15
CA LEU A 29 -6.14 -5.35 11.45
C LEU A 29 -6.85 -4.58 12.58
N CYS A 30 -6.13 -4.15 13.61
CA CYS A 30 -6.72 -3.33 14.68
C CYS A 30 -7.20 -1.98 14.16
N VAL A 31 -6.44 -1.33 13.28
CA VAL A 31 -6.84 -0.08 12.62
C VAL A 31 -8.07 -0.31 11.73
N ALA A 32 -8.08 -1.38 10.93
CA ALA A 32 -9.24 -1.74 10.12
C ALA A 32 -10.50 -2.00 10.98
N ALA A 33 -10.35 -2.65 12.13
CA ALA A 33 -11.45 -2.89 13.07
C ALA A 33 -12.03 -1.59 13.65
N VAL A 34 -11.20 -0.57 13.91
CA VAL A 34 -11.67 0.75 14.32
C VAL A 34 -12.47 1.42 13.21
N CYS A 35 -11.96 1.40 11.97
CA CYS A 35 -12.68 1.95 10.81
C CYS A 35 -14.05 1.28 10.63
N ALA A 36 -14.09 -0.06 10.65
CA ALA A 36 -15.33 -0.81 10.54
C ALA A 36 -16.29 -0.53 11.72
N GLY A 37 -15.77 -0.42 12.94
CA GLY A 37 -16.57 -0.06 14.11
C GLY A 37 -17.19 1.34 14.00
N ILE A 38 -16.49 2.30 13.40
CA ILE A 38 -17.01 3.64 13.11
C ILE A 38 -18.10 3.57 12.04
N GLU A 39 -17.88 2.82 10.97
CA GLU A 39 -18.87 2.62 9.91
C GLU A 39 -20.17 2.02 10.46
N PHE A 40 -20.10 0.94 11.24
CA PHE A 40 -21.27 0.35 11.88
C PHE A 40 -21.90 1.26 12.93
N GLY A 41 -21.09 2.00 13.69
CA GLY A 41 -21.58 2.93 14.70
C GLY A 41 -22.33 4.15 14.14
N LEU A 42 -21.97 4.59 12.93
CA LEU A 42 -22.62 5.71 12.24
C LEU A 42 -23.94 5.33 11.57
N GLN A 43 -24.14 4.05 11.23
CA GLN A 43 -25.38 3.57 10.59
C GLN A 43 -26.67 3.95 11.32
N PRO A 44 -26.84 3.77 12.64
CA PRO A 44 -28.08 4.16 13.32
C PRO A 44 -28.30 5.68 13.35
N LEU A 45 -27.21 6.48 13.30
CA LEU A 45 -27.29 7.95 13.27
C LEU A 45 -27.68 8.49 11.89
N LEU A 46 -27.27 7.82 10.80
CA LEU A 46 -27.49 8.28 9.43
C LEU A 46 -28.69 7.61 8.75
N LEU A 47 -28.97 6.36 9.09
CA LEU A 47 -29.90 5.47 8.40
C LEU A 47 -30.91 4.89 9.40
N HIS A 48 -31.81 5.76 9.85
CA HIS A 48 -32.93 5.43 10.72
C HIS A 48 -34.27 5.80 10.07
N THR A 49 -35.33 5.12 10.47
CA THR A 49 -36.71 5.46 10.08
C THR A 49 -37.17 6.76 10.75
N ALA A 50 -38.28 7.33 10.30
CA ALA A 50 -38.89 8.51 10.94
C ALA A 50 -39.21 8.31 12.45
N ASN A 51 -39.30 7.05 12.88
CA ASN A 51 -39.55 6.66 14.27
C ASN A 51 -38.25 6.40 15.06
N GLY A 52 -37.08 6.67 14.48
CA GLY A 52 -35.77 6.49 15.13
C GLY A 52 -35.24 5.05 15.14
N THR A 53 -35.94 4.09 14.53
CA THR A 53 -35.46 2.70 14.43
C THR A 53 -34.33 2.60 13.39
N ALA A 54 -33.19 2.03 13.77
CA ALA A 54 -32.06 1.79 12.89
C ALA A 54 -32.40 0.77 11.79
N LEU A 55 -31.95 1.03 10.56
CA LEU A 55 -32.28 0.17 9.41
C LEU A 55 -31.25 -0.94 9.16
N TYR A 56 -30.01 -0.77 9.65
CA TYR A 56 -28.89 -1.70 9.49
C TYR A 56 -28.32 -2.10 10.85
N SER A 57 -27.10 -1.69 11.21
CA SER A 57 -26.58 -1.90 12.56
C SER A 57 -27.38 -1.08 13.59
N PRO A 58 -27.92 -1.72 14.65
CA PRO A 58 -28.62 -1.02 15.71
C PRO A 58 -27.67 -0.42 16.77
N TYR A 59 -26.38 -0.76 16.73
CA TYR A 59 -25.42 -0.37 17.76
C TYR A 59 -24.71 0.95 17.39
N GLY A 60 -24.75 1.94 18.29
CA GLY A 60 -24.06 3.23 18.10
C GLY A 60 -22.55 3.15 18.31
N LEU A 61 -21.84 4.26 18.05
CA LEU A 61 -20.37 4.32 18.12
C LEU A 61 -19.78 3.80 19.44
N SER A 62 -20.41 4.12 20.58
CA SER A 62 -19.92 3.75 21.91
C SER A 62 -19.92 2.24 22.16
N VAL A 63 -20.71 1.47 21.40
CA VAL A 63 -20.77 0.02 21.51
C VAL A 63 -20.04 -0.64 20.35
N ALA A 64 -20.28 -0.18 19.12
CA ALA A 64 -19.70 -0.78 17.92
C ALA A 64 -18.17 -0.68 17.89
N VAL A 65 -17.59 0.48 18.22
CA VAL A 65 -16.13 0.68 18.16
C VAL A 65 -15.40 -0.18 19.22
N PRO A 66 -15.77 -0.14 20.51
CA PRO A 66 -15.08 -0.96 21.51
C PRO A 66 -15.30 -2.46 21.26
N ALA A 67 -16.50 -2.89 20.86
CA ALA A 67 -16.77 -4.30 20.61
C ALA A 67 -15.93 -4.84 19.44
N MET A 68 -15.87 -4.10 18.32
CA MET A 68 -15.06 -4.49 17.16
C MET A 68 -13.57 -4.49 17.52
N LEU A 69 -13.06 -3.43 18.13
CA LEU A 69 -11.64 -3.35 18.49
C LEU A 69 -11.25 -4.46 19.48
N PHE A 70 -12.07 -4.74 20.49
CA PHE A 70 -11.77 -5.74 21.50
C PHE A 70 -11.63 -7.15 20.92
N ALA A 71 -12.58 -7.57 20.07
CA ALA A 71 -12.52 -8.87 19.41
C ALA A 71 -11.27 -9.01 18.51
N HIS A 72 -10.89 -7.94 17.83
CA HIS A 72 -9.74 -7.93 16.93
C HIS A 72 -8.41 -7.76 17.66
N MET A 73 -8.39 -7.18 18.85
CA MET A 73 -7.18 -7.10 19.66
C MET A 73 -6.84 -8.45 20.31
N ILE A 74 -7.86 -9.18 20.79
CA ILE A 74 -7.65 -10.38 21.62
C ILE A 74 -7.59 -11.66 20.79
N VAL A 75 -8.42 -11.76 19.74
CA VAL A 75 -8.57 -13.01 18.99
C VAL A 75 -8.10 -12.86 17.55
N ALA A 76 -8.73 -11.97 16.78
CA ALA A 76 -8.44 -11.91 15.35
C ALA A 76 -7.02 -11.38 15.06
N GLY A 77 -6.52 -10.44 15.86
CA GLY A 77 -5.21 -9.83 15.72
C GLY A 77 -4.07 -10.83 15.93
N PRO A 78 -4.02 -11.58 17.05
CA PRO A 78 -3.01 -12.61 17.24
C PRO A 78 -3.09 -13.69 16.16
N VAL A 79 -4.29 -14.08 15.74
CA VAL A 79 -4.49 -15.04 14.64
C VAL A 79 -3.89 -14.49 13.35
N GLU A 80 -4.20 -13.24 12.99
CA GLU A 80 -3.65 -12.58 11.79
C GLU A 80 -2.12 -12.47 11.85
N ALA A 81 -1.57 -12.11 13.00
CA ALA A 81 -0.13 -12.02 13.21
C ALA A 81 0.56 -13.37 12.94
N VAL A 82 -0.03 -14.46 13.45
CA VAL A 82 0.47 -15.83 13.26
C VAL A 82 0.30 -16.27 11.81
N VAL A 83 -0.86 -16.03 11.20
CA VAL A 83 -1.13 -16.37 9.79
C VAL A 83 -0.16 -15.63 8.87
N THR A 84 -0.02 -14.31 9.03
CA THR A 84 0.92 -13.50 8.26
C THR A 84 2.36 -13.97 8.46
N ALA A 85 2.78 -14.28 9.69
CA ALA A 85 4.10 -14.86 9.95
C ALA A 85 4.32 -16.18 9.20
N MET A 86 3.35 -17.10 9.23
CA MET A 86 3.43 -18.39 8.55
C MET A 86 3.48 -18.23 7.04
N VAL A 87 2.61 -17.37 6.47
CA VAL A 87 2.59 -17.07 5.04
C VAL A 87 3.97 -16.55 4.61
N ILE A 88 4.53 -15.57 5.32
CA ILE A 88 5.85 -15.06 4.98
C ILE A 88 6.92 -16.14 5.12
N ALA A 89 6.87 -16.99 6.15
CA ALA A 89 7.84 -18.07 6.33
C ALA A 89 7.81 -19.10 5.18
N VAL A 90 6.62 -19.45 4.68
CA VAL A 90 6.45 -20.45 3.61
C VAL A 90 6.70 -19.84 2.21
N PHE A 91 6.23 -18.63 1.95
CA PHE A 91 6.29 -18.03 0.61
C PHE A 91 7.59 -17.28 0.34
N THR A 92 8.32 -16.81 1.36
CA THR A 92 9.64 -16.19 1.17
C THR A 92 10.62 -17.11 0.44
N PRO A 93 10.80 -18.40 0.78
CA PRO A 93 11.68 -19.28 0.04
C PRO A 93 11.13 -19.62 -1.36
N LEU A 94 9.81 -19.65 -1.57
CA LEU A 94 9.22 -19.81 -2.91
C LEU A 94 9.53 -18.62 -3.83
N GLY A 95 9.71 -17.42 -3.27
CA GLY A 95 10.19 -16.25 -4.02
C GLY A 95 11.55 -16.45 -4.69
N LEU A 96 12.39 -17.36 -4.18
CA LEU A 96 13.67 -17.72 -4.82
C LEU A 96 13.48 -18.52 -6.11
N LEU A 97 12.36 -19.23 -6.26
CA LEU A 97 12.01 -19.95 -7.47
C LEU A 97 11.43 -19.04 -8.55
N ALA A 98 10.95 -17.85 -8.18
CA ALA A 98 10.51 -16.83 -9.12
C ALA A 98 11.73 -16.11 -9.73
N SER A 99 12.47 -16.81 -10.59
CA SER A 99 13.58 -16.23 -11.37
C SER A 99 13.03 -15.42 -12.56
N GLY A 100 12.64 -14.18 -12.31
CA GLY A 100 12.18 -13.24 -13.33
C GLY A 100 12.12 -11.80 -12.81
N ALA A 101 12.03 -10.83 -13.73
CA ALA A 101 11.79 -9.44 -13.35
C ALA A 101 10.52 -9.33 -12.47
N ALA A 102 10.59 -8.53 -11.41
CA ALA A 102 9.45 -8.33 -10.53
C ALA A 102 8.27 -7.78 -11.32
N TRP A 103 7.05 -8.09 -10.90
CA TRP A 103 5.85 -7.61 -11.60
C TRP A 103 5.86 -6.07 -11.66
N GLY A 104 5.90 -5.50 -12.87
CA GLY A 104 6.01 -4.06 -13.09
C GLY A 104 7.41 -3.52 -13.44
N GLU A 105 8.48 -4.31 -13.29
CA GLU A 105 9.86 -3.95 -13.69
C GLU A 105 10.24 -4.49 -15.09
N TRP A 106 9.25 -4.84 -15.90
CA TRP A 106 9.48 -5.54 -17.16
C TRP A 106 9.91 -4.52 -18.21
N GLY A 107 11.08 -4.71 -18.81
CA GLY A 107 11.58 -3.87 -19.88
C GLY A 107 11.18 -4.33 -21.28
N GLY A 108 11.41 -3.47 -22.28
CA GLY A 108 11.20 -3.83 -23.69
C GLY A 108 12.08 -5.01 -24.11
N ASP A 109 13.29 -5.06 -23.58
CA ASP A 109 14.27 -6.12 -23.83
C ASP A 109 13.83 -7.46 -23.19
N ASP A 110 13.24 -7.45 -21.99
CA ASP A 110 12.69 -8.64 -21.34
C ASP A 110 11.52 -9.22 -22.12
N ILE A 111 10.64 -8.34 -22.60
CA ILE A 111 9.49 -8.71 -23.45
C ILE A 111 9.98 -9.29 -24.78
N GLN A 112 10.98 -8.67 -25.42
CA GLN A 112 11.57 -9.19 -26.64
C GLN A 112 12.17 -10.58 -26.44
N SER A 113 12.85 -10.80 -25.32
CA SER A 113 13.49 -12.08 -25.00
C SER A 113 12.50 -13.22 -24.75
N LYS A 114 11.29 -12.92 -24.24
CA LYS A 114 10.24 -13.91 -23.91
C LYS A 114 9.25 -14.15 -25.04
N LEU A 115 8.90 -13.11 -25.79
CA LEU A 115 7.84 -13.15 -26.80
C LEU A 115 8.37 -13.08 -28.25
N GLY A 116 9.66 -12.79 -28.44
CA GLY A 116 10.28 -12.65 -29.76
C GLY A 116 9.94 -11.35 -30.49
N PHE A 117 9.06 -10.51 -29.93
CA PHE A 117 8.72 -9.18 -30.43
C PHE A 117 8.32 -8.24 -29.29
N VAL A 118 8.45 -6.93 -29.50
CA VAL A 118 8.00 -5.89 -28.57
C VAL A 118 6.74 -5.22 -29.14
N PRO A 119 5.58 -5.26 -28.45
CA PRO A 119 4.38 -4.58 -28.90
C PRO A 119 4.59 -3.06 -29.05
N GLU A 120 4.09 -2.44 -30.13
CA GLU A 120 4.25 -0.99 -30.37
C GLU A 120 3.72 -0.11 -29.23
N GLY A 121 2.62 -0.51 -28.59
CA GLY A 121 2.07 0.20 -27.43
C GLY A 121 3.06 0.24 -26.26
N PHE A 122 3.83 -0.84 -26.06
CA PHE A 122 4.82 -0.92 -24.99
C PHE A 122 6.01 0.03 -25.25
N GLN A 123 6.44 0.18 -26.51
CA GLN A 123 7.49 1.13 -26.87
C GLN A 123 7.05 2.58 -26.60
N LYS A 124 5.83 2.94 -26.97
CA LYS A 124 5.27 4.29 -26.73
C LYS A 124 5.21 4.63 -25.24
N PHE A 125 4.80 3.67 -24.41
CA PHE A 125 4.82 3.86 -22.96
C PHE A 125 6.24 3.96 -22.41
N GLY A 126 7.17 3.11 -22.86
CA GLY A 126 8.58 3.18 -22.49
C GLY A 126 9.21 4.55 -22.80
N ASP A 127 8.99 5.07 -24.00
CA ASP A 127 9.48 6.39 -24.41
C ASP A 127 8.86 7.52 -23.59
N PHE A 128 7.56 7.43 -23.27
CA PHE A 128 6.89 8.38 -22.39
C PHE A 128 7.48 8.37 -20.97
N TRP A 129 7.68 7.18 -20.39
CA TRP A 129 8.28 7.02 -19.05
C TRP A 129 9.76 7.37 -19.01
N ASN A 130 10.51 7.24 -20.11
CA ASN A 130 11.90 7.70 -20.22
C ASN A 130 12.05 9.22 -20.12
N HIS A 131 10.99 9.99 -20.40
CA HIS A 131 10.95 11.45 -20.22
C HIS A 131 10.50 11.87 -18.81
N ALA A 132 10.23 10.93 -17.89
CA ALA A 132 9.83 11.26 -16.53
C ALA A 132 10.98 11.97 -15.78
N VAL A 133 10.64 13.04 -15.08
CA VAL A 133 11.60 13.94 -14.38
C VAL A 133 12.41 13.23 -13.29
N LEU A 134 11.94 12.08 -12.78
CA LEU A 134 12.60 11.29 -11.74
C LEU A 134 12.72 9.83 -12.18
N LYS A 135 13.57 9.59 -13.19
CA LYS A 135 13.96 8.24 -13.59
C LYS A 135 14.65 7.54 -12.40
N ASP A 136 14.21 6.33 -12.10
CA ASP A 136 14.70 5.52 -10.96
C ASP A 136 14.54 6.20 -9.58
N TYR A 137 13.64 7.19 -9.46
CA TYR A 137 13.37 7.96 -8.24
C TYR A 137 14.61 8.66 -7.64
N GLY A 138 15.71 8.76 -8.40
CA GLY A 138 16.94 9.44 -8.02
C GLY A 138 16.94 10.91 -8.43
N ILE A 139 17.66 11.73 -7.67
CA ILE A 139 17.96 13.10 -8.06
C ILE A 139 19.26 13.05 -8.87
N ALA A 140 19.23 13.52 -10.11
CA ALA A 140 20.41 13.51 -10.98
C ALA A 140 21.64 14.10 -10.25
N GLY A 141 22.65 13.26 -10.02
CA GLY A 141 23.88 13.63 -9.31
C GLY A 141 24.00 13.17 -7.85
N TYR A 142 22.98 12.48 -7.30
CA TYR A 142 22.98 11.90 -5.94
C TYR A 142 23.26 10.38 -5.91
N ASP A 143 23.83 9.83 -6.97
CA ASP A 143 23.89 8.38 -7.20
C ASP A 143 25.19 7.73 -6.69
N GLN A 144 26.12 8.53 -6.14
CA GLN A 144 27.50 8.12 -5.88
C GLN A 144 27.69 7.43 -4.51
N THR A 145 26.85 7.71 -3.50
CA THR A 145 26.98 7.18 -2.13
C THR A 145 25.63 6.69 -1.58
N PHE A 146 25.64 5.63 -0.76
CA PHE A 146 24.43 5.08 -0.08
C PHE A 146 23.56 6.17 0.58
N TRP A 147 24.17 7.11 1.30
CA TRP A 147 23.47 8.21 1.96
C TRP A 147 22.84 9.20 0.99
N GLN A 148 23.45 9.43 -0.18
CA GLN A 148 22.89 10.30 -1.20
C GLN A 148 21.69 9.64 -1.90
N GLN A 149 21.80 8.35 -2.22
CA GLN A 149 20.67 7.59 -2.78
C GLN A 149 19.50 7.56 -1.79
N ALA A 150 19.74 7.18 -0.53
CA ALA A 150 18.70 7.12 0.51
C ALA A 150 18.00 8.48 0.72
N LEU A 151 18.75 9.58 0.71
CA LEU A 151 18.19 10.93 0.78
C LEU A 151 17.38 11.30 -0.47
N GLY A 152 17.86 10.95 -1.66
CA GLY A 152 17.13 11.15 -2.91
C GLY A 152 15.77 10.46 -2.91
N TYR A 153 15.74 9.18 -2.51
CA TYR A 153 14.50 8.42 -2.35
C TYR A 153 13.56 9.04 -1.31
N LEU A 154 14.09 9.45 -0.15
CA LEU A 154 13.29 10.04 0.92
C LEU A 154 12.67 11.38 0.49
N LEU A 155 13.43 12.21 -0.22
CA LEU A 155 12.95 13.47 -0.78
C LEU A 155 11.88 13.24 -1.86
N SER A 156 12.11 12.30 -2.78
CA SER A 156 11.14 11.90 -3.81
C SER A 156 9.82 11.41 -3.17
N ALA A 157 9.90 10.59 -2.13
CA ALA A 157 8.73 10.12 -1.39
C ALA A 157 7.95 11.28 -0.74
N PHE A 158 8.65 12.22 -0.10
CA PHE A 158 8.02 13.38 0.53
C PHE A 158 7.33 14.29 -0.50
N VAL A 159 7.98 14.53 -1.64
CA VAL A 159 7.40 15.28 -2.77
C VAL A 159 6.16 14.57 -3.31
N GLY A 160 6.22 13.25 -3.48
CA GLY A 160 5.07 12.44 -3.93
C GLY A 160 3.87 12.58 -2.98
N VAL A 161 4.09 12.47 -1.66
CA VAL A 161 3.04 12.65 -0.66
C VAL A 161 2.44 14.07 -0.70
N LEU A 162 3.27 15.10 -0.82
CA LEU A 162 2.80 16.48 -0.93
C LEU A 162 1.94 16.71 -2.18
N VAL A 163 2.36 16.18 -3.33
CA VAL A 163 1.62 16.31 -4.59
C VAL A 163 0.28 15.59 -4.49
N ILE A 164 0.26 14.35 -3.99
CA ILE A 164 -0.98 13.60 -3.79
C ILE A 164 -1.92 14.36 -2.85
N GLY A 165 -1.40 14.84 -1.71
CA GLY A 165 -2.17 15.61 -0.75
C GLY A 165 -2.79 16.88 -1.35
N LEU A 166 -2.02 17.63 -2.15
CA LEU A 166 -2.50 18.83 -2.85
C LEU A 166 -3.59 18.50 -3.88
N ILE A 167 -3.42 17.43 -4.65
CA ILE A 167 -4.41 16.98 -5.64
C ILE A 167 -5.70 16.58 -4.92
N THR A 168 -5.62 15.76 -3.87
CA THR A 168 -6.79 15.34 -3.10
C THR A 168 -7.50 16.54 -2.45
N PHE A 169 -6.74 17.49 -1.89
CA PHE A 169 -7.28 18.71 -1.33
C PHE A 169 -7.98 19.59 -2.38
N ALA A 170 -7.37 19.78 -3.55
CA ALA A 170 -7.94 20.55 -4.64
C ALA A 170 -9.25 19.92 -5.15
N ILE A 171 -9.25 18.61 -5.38
CA ILE A 171 -10.45 17.85 -5.78
C ILE A 171 -11.54 17.99 -4.71
N GLY A 172 -11.19 17.80 -3.44
CA GLY A 172 -12.12 17.99 -2.32
C GLY A 172 -12.73 19.39 -2.29
N ARG A 173 -11.93 20.43 -2.55
CA ARG A 173 -12.39 21.82 -2.63
C ARG A 173 -13.37 22.04 -3.78
N PHE A 174 -13.14 21.46 -4.95
CA PHE A 174 -14.05 21.58 -6.10
C PHE A 174 -15.36 20.80 -5.92
N VAL A 175 -15.31 19.61 -5.31
CA VAL A 175 -16.50 18.80 -5.01
C VAL A 175 -17.37 19.47 -3.94
N SER A 176 -16.75 20.01 -2.88
CA SER A 176 -17.47 20.69 -1.81
C SER A 176 -18.16 21.99 -2.28
N LYS A 177 -17.54 22.71 -3.23
CA LYS A 177 -18.09 23.94 -3.81
C LYS A 177 -19.34 23.70 -4.67
N LYS A 178 -19.46 22.56 -5.36
CA LYS A 178 -20.67 22.21 -6.13
C LYS A 178 -21.87 21.89 -5.24
N ARG A 179 -21.64 21.30 -4.06
CA ARG A 179 -22.69 20.91 -3.11
C ARG A 179 -23.41 22.11 -2.47
N GLN A 180 -22.73 23.26 -2.34
CA GLN A 180 -23.31 24.51 -1.82
C GLN A 180 -24.11 25.31 -2.87
N SER A 181 -23.98 24.97 -4.16
CA SER A 181 -24.72 25.64 -5.25
C SER A 181 -26.03 24.92 -5.61
N GLN A 182 -26.32 23.76 -5.01
CA GLN A 182 -27.53 22.97 -5.24
C GLN A 182 -28.43 22.86 -3.99
N SER A 183 -28.09 23.58 -2.91
CA SER A 183 -28.95 23.84 -1.75
C SER A 183 -29.43 25.29 -1.77
#